data_AF-A0A1Q8YDG8-F1
#
_entry.id   AF-A0A1Q8YDG8-F1
#
_cell.length_a   1.000
_cell.length_b   1.000
_cell.length_c   1.000
_cell.angle_alpha   90.00
_cell.angle_beta   90.00
_cell.angle_gamma   90.00
#
_symmetry.space_group_name_H-M   'P 1'
#
loop_
_entity.id
_entity.type
_entity.pdbx_description
1 polymer ?
#
loop_
_entity_poly.entity_id
_entity_poly.type
_entity_poly.pdbx_seq_one_letter_code
_entity_poly.pdbx_strand_id
1 'polypeptide(L)'
;MDAQQRLARGDYFPERTPSQNVDGAPSTGPTVSARYIAYPNAMHQLTRRLGATPEELAAWIWLGPKDGGLAAYLNANELVPPPRFFYATGSDTHDYIAPLMACWFREEDINQFDPADRYIAGAALIERWSKQPGLQAVAFIQAKIPESRLLDIHPIYGGTRGTFSEHPDWPSLESGLFPLSHVQQIETEDFSEFSSAIDTMAKNQTAKELDANVHVRPPLPTSELIKSTGSTVRRDARKLTTQSMYKEWQKAYRAVAKERPAMSDVWYSRQIAKLPIAKNRDAETIRKYMKP
;
A
#
# COMPACT_ATOMS: atom_id res chain seq x y z
N MET A 1 -36.60 37.79 -40.88
CA MET A 1 -37.49 37.52 -39.73
C MET A 1 -38.07 36.15 -39.99
N ASP A 2 -37.46 35.11 -39.41
CA ASP A 2 -38.07 33.77 -39.43
C ASP A 2 -37.82 33.09 -38.09
N ALA A 3 -38.92 32.53 -37.60
CA ALA A 3 -39.15 32.14 -36.23
C ALA A 3 -38.54 30.77 -35.91
N GLN A 4 -38.18 30.63 -34.63
CA GLN A 4 -37.86 29.36 -34.00
C GLN A 4 -39.02 28.36 -34.11
N GLN A 5 -38.72 27.15 -34.59
CA GLN A 5 -39.38 25.94 -34.13
C GLN A 5 -38.32 24.98 -33.56
N ARG A 6 -38.53 24.62 -32.30
CA ARG A 6 -37.72 23.67 -31.54
C ARG A 6 -38.11 22.25 -31.96
N LEU A 7 -37.13 21.42 -32.32
CA LEU A 7 -37.24 19.97 -32.33
C LEU A 7 -36.29 19.38 -31.29
N ALA A 8 -36.83 18.51 -30.44
CA ALA A 8 -36.14 17.79 -29.39
C ALA A 8 -35.00 16.93 -29.98
N ARG A 9 -33.78 17.12 -29.47
CA ARG A 9 -32.66 16.23 -29.79
C ARG A 9 -32.70 15.03 -28.85
N GLY A 10 -33.12 13.90 -29.41
CA GLY A 10 -32.92 12.58 -28.85
C GLY A 10 -31.44 12.19 -28.82
N ASP A 11 -31.11 11.51 -27.74
CA ASP A 11 -30.19 10.38 -27.60
C ASP A 11 -29.38 9.99 -28.85
N TYR A 12 -28.10 10.35 -28.84
CA TYR A 12 -27.09 9.74 -29.69
C TYR A 12 -26.00 9.13 -28.79
N PHE A 13 -26.06 7.81 -28.61
CA PHE A 13 -24.94 6.97 -28.17
C PHE A 13 -24.37 6.28 -29.42
N PRO A 14 -23.06 6.34 -29.71
CA PRO A 14 -22.49 5.54 -30.78
C PRO A 14 -22.45 4.06 -30.35
N GLU A 15 -23.09 3.21 -31.15
CA GLU A 15 -23.05 1.76 -31.04
C GLU A 15 -21.60 1.25 -31.10
N ARG A 16 -21.21 0.44 -30.10
CA ARG A 16 -20.01 -0.40 -30.20
C ARG A 16 -20.43 -1.74 -30.79
N THR A 17 -19.88 -2.03 -31.96
CA THR A 17 -19.95 -3.32 -32.64
C THR A 17 -19.45 -4.44 -31.70
N PRO A 18 -20.20 -5.54 -31.51
CA PRO A 18 -19.73 -6.66 -30.72
C PRO A 18 -18.62 -7.40 -31.48
N SER A 19 -17.46 -7.53 -30.84
CA SER A 19 -16.39 -8.42 -31.30
C SER A 19 -16.85 -9.85 -31.11
N GLN A 20 -16.98 -10.58 -32.21
CA GLN A 20 -17.10 -12.03 -32.22
C GLN A 20 -15.86 -12.64 -31.57
N ASN A 21 -16.03 -13.31 -30.44
CA ASN A 21 -15.11 -14.34 -29.99
C ASN A 21 -15.87 -15.66 -29.90
N VAL A 22 -15.28 -16.63 -30.58
CA VAL A 22 -15.76 -17.96 -30.91
C VAL A 22 -15.78 -18.85 -29.65
N ASP A 23 -16.92 -19.50 -29.46
CA ASP A 23 -17.21 -20.74 -28.76
C ASP A 23 -16.20 -21.29 -27.74
N GLY A 24 -16.56 -21.12 -26.46
CA GLY A 24 -16.17 -21.99 -25.35
C GLY A 24 -17.36 -22.09 -24.38
N ALA A 25 -17.99 -23.26 -24.34
CA ALA A 25 -19.27 -23.55 -23.72
C ALA A 25 -19.50 -22.98 -22.29
N PRO A 26 -20.76 -22.70 -21.90
CA PRO A 26 -21.09 -22.36 -20.52
C PRO A 26 -20.90 -23.60 -19.64
N SER A 27 -19.82 -23.61 -18.85
CA SER A 27 -19.67 -24.53 -17.73
C SER A 27 -20.77 -24.21 -16.71
N THR A 28 -21.88 -24.91 -16.83
CA THR A 28 -22.98 -24.93 -15.85
C THR A 28 -22.62 -25.94 -14.76
N GLY A 29 -21.62 -25.58 -13.95
CA GLY A 29 -21.47 -26.15 -12.62
C GLY A 29 -22.35 -25.37 -11.63
N PRO A 30 -22.90 -26.00 -10.58
CA PRO A 30 -23.54 -25.25 -9.52
C PRO A 30 -22.48 -24.36 -8.87
N THR A 31 -22.55 -23.04 -9.11
CA THR A 31 -21.72 -22.08 -8.40
C THR A 31 -22.14 -22.14 -6.94
N VAL A 32 -21.40 -22.91 -6.13
CA VAL A 32 -21.53 -22.87 -4.67
C VAL A 32 -21.39 -21.39 -4.31
N SER A 33 -22.47 -20.79 -3.81
CA SER A 33 -22.45 -19.39 -3.40
C SER A 33 -21.33 -19.24 -2.38
N ALA A 34 -20.27 -18.51 -2.74
CA ALA A 34 -19.13 -18.30 -1.86
C ALA A 34 -19.64 -17.77 -0.52
N ARG A 35 -19.32 -18.46 0.57
CA ARG A 35 -19.73 -18.02 1.91
C ARG A 35 -18.87 -16.85 2.34
N TYR A 36 -19.52 -15.77 2.75
CA TYR A 36 -18.86 -14.57 3.27
C TYR A 36 -19.04 -14.46 4.78
N ILE A 37 -18.01 -14.00 5.46
CA ILE A 37 -18.01 -13.68 6.89
C ILE A 37 -17.67 -12.20 7.10
N ALA A 38 -18.34 -11.57 8.06
CA ALA A 38 -18.09 -10.19 8.41
C ALA A 38 -16.74 -10.03 9.15
N TYR A 39 -16.20 -8.81 9.13
CA TYR A 39 -14.93 -8.43 9.75
C TYR A 39 -14.70 -9.00 11.16
N PRO A 40 -15.63 -8.93 12.14
CA PRO A 40 -15.36 -9.44 13.49
C PRO A 40 -15.02 -10.94 13.52
N ASN A 41 -15.71 -11.74 12.69
CA ASN A 41 -15.47 -13.17 12.59
C ASN A 41 -14.16 -13.47 11.85
N ALA A 42 -13.88 -12.74 10.76
CA ALA A 42 -12.63 -12.87 10.02
C ALA A 42 -11.43 -12.54 10.91
N MET A 43 -11.49 -11.43 11.65
CA MET A 43 -10.45 -11.05 12.60
C MET A 43 -10.28 -12.08 13.71
N HIS A 44 -11.37 -12.56 14.32
CA HIS A 44 -11.25 -13.60 15.35
C HIS A 44 -10.49 -14.84 14.85
N GLN A 45 -10.78 -15.28 13.61
CA GLN A 45 -10.10 -16.42 13.02
C GLN A 45 -8.63 -16.13 12.70
N LEU A 46 -8.33 -14.98 12.08
CA LEU A 46 -6.97 -14.58 11.74
C LEU A 46 -6.11 -14.35 12.99
N THR A 47 -6.63 -13.69 14.02
CA THR A 47 -5.94 -13.51 15.30
C THR A 47 -5.68 -14.85 15.97
N ARG A 48 -6.65 -15.78 16.00
CA ARG A 48 -6.45 -17.10 16.61
C ARG A 48 -5.40 -17.94 15.88
N ARG A 49 -5.36 -17.88 14.55
CA ARG A 49 -4.45 -18.69 13.73
C ARG A 49 -3.06 -18.09 13.60
N LEU A 50 -2.97 -16.78 13.42
CA LEU A 50 -1.75 -16.08 13.03
C LEU A 50 -1.29 -15.04 14.06
N GLY A 51 -2.08 -14.76 15.10
CA GLY A 51 -1.84 -13.59 15.97
C GLY A 51 -2.01 -12.26 15.22
N ALA A 52 -2.79 -12.25 14.14
CA ALA A 52 -2.97 -11.07 13.28
C ALA A 52 -3.62 -9.90 14.03
N THR A 53 -3.18 -8.68 13.71
CA THR A 53 -3.80 -7.43 14.17
C THR A 53 -4.65 -6.78 13.06
N PRO A 54 -5.56 -5.83 13.41
CA PRO A 54 -6.30 -5.05 12.41
C PRO A 54 -5.39 -4.34 11.39
N GLU A 55 -4.23 -3.86 11.83
CA GLU A 55 -3.23 -3.19 11.01
C GLU A 55 -2.63 -4.15 9.97
N GLU A 56 -2.29 -5.38 10.37
CA GLU A 56 -1.79 -6.38 9.43
C GLU A 56 -2.85 -6.75 8.39
N LEU A 57 -4.11 -6.91 8.81
CA LEU A 57 -5.20 -7.14 7.87
C LEU A 57 -5.35 -5.98 6.88
N ALA A 58 -5.20 -4.74 7.35
CA ALA A 58 -5.20 -3.56 6.48
C ALA A 58 -4.08 -3.61 5.42
N ALA A 59 -2.86 -3.98 5.82
CA ALA A 59 -1.75 -4.18 4.89
C ALA A 59 -2.04 -5.28 3.86
N TRP A 60 -2.57 -6.42 4.30
CA TRP A 60 -2.90 -7.52 3.39
C TRP A 60 -4.02 -7.16 2.41
N ILE A 61 -5.02 -6.39 2.84
CA ILE A 61 -6.08 -5.90 1.94
C ILE A 61 -5.51 -4.90 0.92
N TRP A 62 -4.62 -4.02 1.37
CA TRP A 62 -3.94 -3.05 0.50
C TRP A 62 -3.10 -3.75 -0.57
N LEU A 63 -2.36 -4.79 -0.18
CA LEU A 63 -1.55 -5.62 -1.07
C LEU A 63 -2.43 -6.38 -2.07
N GLY A 64 -3.51 -6.97 -1.57
CA GLY A 64 -4.48 -7.74 -2.36
C GLY A 64 -3.97 -9.11 -2.82
N PRO A 65 -4.85 -10.00 -3.30
CA PRO A 65 -4.54 -11.41 -3.57
C PRO A 65 -3.49 -11.67 -4.64
N LYS A 66 -3.32 -10.74 -5.60
CA LYS A 66 -2.32 -10.91 -6.67
C LYS A 66 -0.89 -10.83 -6.14
N ASP A 67 -0.70 -10.14 -5.03
CA ASP A 67 0.59 -9.85 -4.44
C ASP A 67 0.75 -10.53 -3.07
N GLY A 68 -0.08 -11.54 -2.77
CA GLY A 68 -0.01 -12.32 -1.51
C GLY A 68 -0.83 -11.77 -0.35
N GLY A 69 -1.77 -10.86 -0.62
CA GLY A 69 -2.70 -10.28 0.33
C GLY A 69 -4.13 -10.86 0.27
N LEU A 70 -5.11 -10.13 0.81
CA LEU A 70 -6.51 -10.55 0.92
C LEU A 70 -7.45 -9.67 0.09
N ALA A 71 -8.58 -10.25 -0.32
CA ALA A 71 -9.71 -9.49 -0.85
C ALA A 71 -10.72 -9.21 0.25
N ALA A 72 -11.17 -7.96 0.32
CA ALA A 72 -12.31 -7.54 1.13
C ALA A 72 -13.47 -7.11 0.21
N TYR A 73 -14.68 -7.18 0.74
CA TYR A 73 -15.93 -6.94 0.03
C TYR A 73 -16.87 -6.08 0.86
N LEU A 74 -17.82 -5.41 0.21
CA LEU A 74 -18.87 -4.63 0.86
C LEU A 74 -20.23 -5.29 0.61
N ASN A 75 -21.13 -5.19 1.59
CA ASN A 75 -22.53 -5.61 1.50
C ASN A 75 -22.71 -7.06 1.02
N ALA A 76 -21.84 -7.99 1.45
CA ALA A 76 -21.92 -9.40 1.02
C ALA A 76 -23.09 -10.18 1.62
N ASN A 77 -23.79 -9.59 2.58
CA ASN A 77 -25.09 -10.05 3.07
C ASN A 77 -26.25 -9.77 2.09
N GLU A 78 -26.08 -8.84 1.15
CA GLU A 78 -27.17 -8.33 0.30
C GLU A 78 -26.88 -8.46 -1.20
N LEU A 79 -25.61 -8.35 -1.62
CA LEU A 79 -25.22 -8.25 -3.02
C LEU A 79 -24.53 -9.51 -3.54
N VAL A 80 -24.91 -9.96 -4.74
CA VAL A 80 -24.35 -11.13 -5.43
C VAL A 80 -24.02 -10.77 -6.90
N PRO A 81 -22.72 -10.70 -7.28
CA PRO A 81 -21.55 -10.76 -6.41
C PRO A 81 -21.42 -9.46 -5.59
N PRO A 82 -20.82 -9.52 -4.38
CA PRO A 82 -20.59 -8.30 -3.63
C PRO A 82 -19.50 -7.44 -4.25
N PRO A 83 -19.64 -6.11 -4.23
CA PRO A 83 -18.60 -5.19 -4.67
C PRO A 83 -17.33 -5.35 -3.83
N ARG A 84 -16.18 -5.21 -4.48
CA ARG A 84 -14.87 -5.31 -3.84
C ARG A 84 -14.53 -4.01 -3.10
N PHE A 85 -14.03 -4.14 -1.88
CA PHE A 85 -13.52 -3.03 -1.10
C PHE A 85 -12.14 -2.59 -1.62
N PHE A 86 -11.94 -1.28 -1.67
CA PHE A 86 -10.64 -0.65 -1.89
C PHE A 86 -10.55 0.59 -1.00
N TYR A 87 -9.35 0.89 -0.52
CA TYR A 87 -9.11 2.13 0.22
C TYR A 87 -9.32 3.35 -0.70
N ALA A 88 -10.09 4.33 -0.21
CA ALA A 88 -10.28 5.59 -0.90
C ALA A 88 -8.99 6.41 -0.84
N THR A 89 -8.19 6.38 -1.91
CA THR A 89 -6.87 7.03 -1.95
C THR A 89 -6.96 8.55 -1.78
N GLY A 90 -6.22 9.09 -0.81
CA GLY A 90 -6.15 10.52 -0.53
C GLY A 90 -7.40 11.11 0.12
N SER A 91 -8.04 10.34 1.02
CA SER A 91 -9.08 10.85 1.92
C SER A 91 -8.49 11.87 2.91
N ASP A 92 -9.32 12.72 3.52
CA ASP A 92 -8.88 13.66 4.58
C ASP A 92 -8.61 12.93 5.91
N THR A 93 -8.81 11.61 5.97
CA THR A 93 -8.52 10.76 7.13
C THR A 93 -7.32 9.85 6.89
N HIS A 94 -6.54 9.64 7.95
CA HIS A 94 -5.47 8.63 8.01
C HIS A 94 -5.97 7.31 8.61
N ASP A 95 -7.22 7.23 9.07
CA ASP A 95 -7.80 6.02 9.67
C ASP A 95 -8.20 5.00 8.59
N TYR A 96 -7.35 4.00 8.41
CA TYR A 96 -7.58 2.85 7.55
C TYR A 96 -8.21 1.64 8.26
N ILE A 97 -8.50 1.75 9.56
CA ILE A 97 -9.10 0.68 10.36
C ILE A 97 -10.62 0.79 10.36
N ALA A 98 -11.17 1.98 10.58
CA ALA A 98 -12.62 2.18 10.62
C ALA A 98 -13.36 1.64 9.38
N PRO A 99 -12.85 1.82 8.13
CA PRO A 99 -13.49 1.24 6.94
C PRO A 99 -13.54 -0.29 6.94
N LEU A 100 -12.63 -0.97 7.65
CA LEU A 100 -12.61 -2.42 7.73
C LEU A 100 -13.80 -2.98 8.50
N MET A 101 -14.40 -2.21 9.40
CA MET A 101 -15.56 -2.63 10.19
C MET A 101 -16.78 -2.97 9.33
N ALA A 102 -16.86 -2.39 8.13
CA ALA A 102 -17.92 -2.67 7.15
C ALA A 102 -17.55 -3.80 6.15
N CYS A 103 -16.34 -4.34 6.24
CA CYS A 103 -15.84 -5.30 5.27
C CYS A 103 -16.30 -6.73 5.56
N TRP A 104 -16.43 -7.46 4.47
CA TRP A 104 -16.73 -8.88 4.39
C TRP A 104 -15.60 -9.61 3.67
N PHE A 105 -15.42 -10.88 4.02
CA PHE A 105 -14.35 -11.72 3.51
C PHE A 105 -14.90 -13.06 3.09
N ARG A 106 -14.33 -13.68 2.05
CA ARG A 106 -14.65 -15.07 1.74
C ARG A 106 -14.12 -15.95 2.86
N GLU A 107 -14.97 -16.82 3.38
CA GLU A 107 -14.60 -17.68 4.50
C GLU A 107 -13.45 -18.63 4.12
N GLU A 108 -13.48 -19.15 2.89
CA GLU A 108 -12.41 -19.99 2.36
C GLU A 108 -11.07 -19.26 2.27
N ASP A 109 -11.07 -18.04 1.71
CA ASP A 109 -9.86 -17.20 1.62
C ASP A 109 -9.28 -16.97 3.02
N ILE A 110 -10.12 -16.63 4.02
CA ILE A 110 -9.66 -16.44 5.41
C ILE A 110 -9.07 -17.73 5.96
N ASN A 111 -9.73 -18.87 5.78
CA ASN A 111 -9.28 -20.17 6.30
C ASN A 111 -7.97 -20.66 5.69
N GLN A 112 -7.73 -20.36 4.41
CA GLN A 112 -6.53 -20.79 3.70
C GLN A 112 -5.42 -19.74 3.68
N PHE A 113 -5.71 -18.51 4.14
CA PHE A 113 -4.77 -17.42 4.07
C PHE A 113 -3.48 -17.73 4.84
N ASP A 114 -2.37 -17.57 4.12
CA ASP A 114 -1.00 -17.57 4.61
C ASP A 114 -0.31 -16.32 4.02
N PRO A 115 0.04 -15.33 4.84
CA PRO A 115 0.52 -14.04 4.35
C PRO A 115 1.93 -14.16 3.75
N ALA A 116 2.15 -13.53 2.60
CA ALA A 116 3.49 -13.45 2.00
C ALA A 116 4.49 -12.69 2.88
N ASP A 117 4.01 -11.73 3.70
CA ASP A 117 4.79 -11.09 4.75
C ASP A 117 3.89 -10.64 5.90
N ARG A 118 4.49 -10.50 7.08
CA ARG A 118 3.88 -9.93 8.28
C ARG A 118 4.19 -8.45 8.35
N TYR A 119 3.41 -7.70 9.11
CA TYR A 119 3.59 -6.26 9.23
C TYR A 119 3.64 -5.83 10.70
N ILE A 120 4.43 -4.81 10.99
CA ILE A 120 4.48 -4.15 12.29
C ILE A 120 4.05 -2.69 12.12
N ALA A 121 3.20 -2.21 13.02
CA ALA A 121 2.84 -0.80 13.07
C ALA A 121 4.05 0.05 13.45
N GLY A 122 4.14 1.26 12.89
CA GLY A 122 5.27 2.15 13.09
C GLY A 122 5.51 2.49 14.55
N ALA A 123 4.44 2.73 15.32
CA ALA A 123 4.54 2.95 16.77
C ALA A 123 5.23 1.78 17.48
N ALA A 124 4.87 0.54 17.14
CA ALA A 124 5.46 -0.67 17.73
C ALA A 124 6.92 -0.88 17.26
N LEU A 125 7.23 -0.56 16.00
CA LEU A 125 8.61 -0.60 15.49
C LEU A 125 9.50 0.42 16.19
N ILE A 126 9.01 1.65 16.35
CA ILE A 126 9.72 2.72 17.07
C ILE A 126 9.98 2.27 18.50
N GLU A 127 9.00 1.73 19.22
CA GLU A 127 9.19 1.19 20.56
C GLU A 127 10.23 0.06 20.59
N ARG A 128 10.12 -0.90 19.66
CA ARG A 128 11.04 -2.04 19.54
C ARG A 128 12.49 -1.61 19.36
N TRP A 129 12.76 -0.69 18.45
CA TRP A 129 14.12 -0.22 18.17
C TRP A 129 14.62 0.81 19.18
N SER A 130 13.75 1.51 19.89
CA SER A 130 14.15 2.41 20.98
C SER A 130 14.81 1.68 22.15
N LYS A 131 14.67 0.34 22.23
CA LYS A 131 15.34 -0.51 23.21
C LYS A 131 16.83 -0.72 22.90
N GLN A 132 17.30 -0.37 21.70
CA GLN A 132 18.70 -0.49 21.32
C GLN A 132 19.53 0.66 21.93
N PRO A 133 20.56 0.38 22.74
CA PRO A 133 21.36 1.41 23.38
C PRO A 133 22.01 2.37 22.37
N GLY A 134 21.83 3.67 22.58
CA GLY A 134 22.40 4.70 21.71
C GLY A 134 21.69 4.89 20.36
N LEU A 135 20.67 4.09 20.04
CA LEU A 135 19.91 4.21 18.81
C LEU A 135 18.77 5.23 18.96
N GLN A 136 18.71 6.21 18.06
CA GLN A 136 17.52 7.07 17.91
C GLN A 136 16.57 6.43 16.89
N ALA A 137 15.57 5.67 17.36
CA ALA A 137 14.73 4.81 16.51
C ALA A 137 14.06 5.54 15.34
N VAL A 138 13.45 6.71 15.57
CA VAL A 138 12.78 7.49 14.51
C VAL A 138 13.77 7.94 13.44
N ALA A 139 14.91 8.51 13.86
CA ALA A 139 15.95 8.95 12.94
C ALA A 139 16.55 7.77 12.16
N PHE A 140 16.70 6.62 12.81
CA PHE A 140 17.18 5.40 12.16
C PHE A 140 16.19 4.87 11.11
N ILE A 141 14.90 4.78 11.43
CA ILE A 141 13.84 4.43 10.47
C ILE A 141 13.87 5.37 9.25
N GLN A 142 13.95 6.67 9.51
CA GLN A 142 14.04 7.69 8.46
C GLN A 142 15.29 7.57 7.58
N ALA A 143 16.39 7.02 8.10
CA ALA A 143 17.58 6.72 7.31
C ALA A 143 17.43 5.44 6.47
N LYS A 144 16.75 4.40 6.97
CA LYS A 144 16.59 3.12 6.26
C LYS A 144 15.60 3.14 5.10
N ILE A 145 14.63 4.03 5.14
CA ILE A 145 13.66 4.23 4.05
C ILE A 145 14.34 4.71 2.74
N PRO A 146 15.12 5.81 2.71
CA PRO A 146 15.81 6.25 1.49
C PRO A 146 16.91 5.29 1.04
N GLU A 147 17.51 4.52 1.96
CA GLU A 147 18.41 3.39 1.62
C GLU A 147 17.69 2.25 0.89
N SER A 148 16.35 2.27 0.80
CA SER A 148 15.51 1.18 0.31
C SER A 148 15.68 -0.13 1.09
N ARG A 149 16.19 -0.09 2.32
CA ARG A 149 16.31 -1.25 3.22
C ARG A 149 15.03 -1.47 4.02
N LEU A 150 14.28 -0.40 4.25
CA LEU A 150 12.99 -0.43 4.94
C LEU A 150 11.92 0.19 4.06
N LEU A 151 10.74 -0.42 4.00
CA LEU A 151 9.59 0.13 3.31
C LEU A 151 8.58 0.59 4.35
N ASP A 152 8.05 1.79 4.20
CA ASP A 152 6.87 2.26 4.92
C ASP A 152 5.66 2.25 3.97
N ILE A 153 4.56 1.62 4.41
CA ILE A 153 3.29 1.64 3.68
C ILE A 153 2.21 2.28 4.53
N HIS A 154 1.25 2.92 3.88
CA HIS A 154 0.01 3.36 4.50
C HIS A 154 -1.16 2.98 3.60
N PRO A 155 -2.15 2.19 4.05
CA PRO A 155 -3.18 1.63 3.15
C PRO A 155 -3.97 2.67 2.33
N ILE A 156 -4.12 3.89 2.84
CA ILE A 156 -4.81 4.98 2.11
C ILE A 156 -3.88 5.80 1.20
N TYR A 157 -2.60 5.94 1.56
CA TYR A 157 -1.67 6.91 0.94
C TYR A 157 -0.51 6.24 0.18
N GLY A 158 -0.34 4.92 0.34
CA GLY A 158 0.77 4.13 -0.20
C GLY A 158 2.09 4.26 0.58
N GLY A 159 2.24 5.28 1.41
CA GLY A 159 3.41 5.51 2.27
C GLY A 159 3.14 6.58 3.31
N THR A 160 4.14 6.90 4.12
CA THR A 160 4.07 7.88 5.21
C THR A 160 4.99 9.07 4.94
N ARG A 161 5.07 10.01 5.89
CA ARG A 161 6.07 11.08 5.92
C ARG A 161 7.52 10.57 5.96
N GLY A 162 7.75 9.27 6.21
CA GLY A 162 9.05 8.63 6.03
C GLY A 162 9.52 8.67 4.59
N THR A 163 8.68 8.24 3.64
CA THR A 163 8.96 8.35 2.20
C THR A 163 8.68 9.77 1.67
N PHE A 164 7.66 10.45 2.18
CA PHE A 164 7.11 11.69 1.61
C PHE A 164 7.19 12.87 2.59
N SER A 165 8.41 13.15 3.06
CA SER A 165 8.69 14.16 4.09
C SER A 165 8.24 15.59 3.75
N GLU A 166 8.11 15.91 2.47
CA GLU A 166 7.70 17.21 1.95
C GLU A 166 6.20 17.51 2.13
N HIS A 167 5.41 16.50 2.52
CA HIS A 167 3.98 16.63 2.67
C HIS A 167 3.55 16.56 4.15
N PRO A 168 3.29 17.69 4.82
CA PRO A 168 2.97 17.71 6.25
C PRO A 168 1.64 17.01 6.57
N ASP A 169 0.70 17.00 5.63
CA ASP A 169 -0.63 16.39 5.78
C ASP A 169 -0.63 14.87 5.55
N TRP A 170 0.53 14.28 5.24
CA TRP A 170 0.64 12.84 5.05
C TRP A 170 0.73 12.09 6.38
N PRO A 171 0.39 10.79 6.38
CA PRO A 171 0.41 9.98 7.58
C PRO A 171 1.77 10.00 8.28
N SER A 172 1.72 10.02 9.60
CA SER A 172 2.89 9.90 10.47
C SER A 172 3.62 8.57 10.27
N LEU A 173 4.87 8.49 10.75
CA LEU A 173 5.60 7.21 10.73
C LEU A 173 4.93 6.18 11.63
N GLU A 174 4.38 6.65 12.75
CA GLU A 174 3.71 5.87 13.79
C GLU A 174 2.51 5.09 13.25
N SER A 175 1.77 5.69 12.30
CA SER A 175 0.62 5.08 11.64
C SER A 175 0.99 4.23 10.42
N GLY A 176 2.26 4.25 10.00
CA GLY A 176 2.78 3.42 8.92
C GLY A 176 2.85 1.94 9.28
N LEU A 177 2.89 1.09 8.27
CA LEU A 177 3.11 -0.34 8.41
C LEU A 177 4.42 -0.70 7.73
N PHE A 178 5.17 -1.60 8.38
CA PHE A 178 6.52 -1.97 7.96
C PHE A 178 6.58 -3.48 7.79
N PRO A 179 7.11 -4.00 6.64
CA PRO A 179 7.29 -5.43 6.45
C PRO A 179 8.24 -6.00 7.51
N LEU A 180 7.80 -7.04 8.21
CA LEU A 180 8.57 -7.62 9.31
C LEU A 180 9.85 -8.29 8.80
N SER A 181 9.83 -8.83 7.58
CA SER A 181 11.02 -9.38 6.92
C SER A 181 12.16 -8.34 6.80
N HIS A 182 11.84 -7.11 6.39
CA HIS A 182 12.81 -6.01 6.29
C HIS A 182 13.35 -5.62 7.66
N VAL A 183 12.48 -5.53 8.67
CA VAL A 183 12.85 -5.22 10.04
C VAL A 183 13.85 -6.25 10.58
N GLN A 184 13.55 -7.55 10.42
CA GLN A 184 14.42 -8.64 10.88
C GLN A 184 15.78 -8.65 10.14
N GLN A 185 15.78 -8.35 8.84
CA GLN A 185 17.02 -8.24 8.07
C GLN A 185 17.91 -7.10 8.61
N ILE A 186 17.34 -5.92 8.84
CA ILE A 186 18.08 -4.78 9.40
C ILE A 186 18.60 -5.12 10.79
N GLU A 187 17.80 -5.76 11.64
CA GLU A 187 18.26 -6.17 12.97
C GLU A 187 19.43 -7.15 12.90
N THR A 188 19.38 -8.09 11.95
CA THR A 188 20.47 -9.05 11.73
C THR A 188 21.74 -8.38 11.22
N GLU A 189 21.63 -7.41 10.32
CA GLU A 189 22.77 -6.75 9.70
C GLU A 189 23.39 -5.66 10.60
N ASP A 190 22.56 -4.86 11.26
CA ASP A 190 22.99 -3.64 11.94
C ASP A 190 23.08 -3.80 13.47
N PHE A 191 22.38 -4.78 14.07
CA PHE A 191 22.36 -4.97 15.54
C PHE A 191 23.10 -6.23 16.03
N SER A 192 23.51 -7.14 15.14
CA SER A 192 24.18 -8.40 15.49
C SER A 192 25.59 -8.22 16.09
N GLU A 193 26.27 -7.11 15.78
CA GLU A 193 27.59 -6.81 16.35
C GLU A 193 27.55 -6.33 17.81
N PHE A 194 26.44 -5.74 18.26
CA PHE A 194 26.30 -5.30 19.65
C PHE A 194 26.05 -6.44 20.62
N SER A 195 25.30 -7.48 20.19
CA SER A 195 25.09 -8.68 21.01
C SER A 195 26.39 -9.45 21.17
N SER A 196 27.17 -9.62 20.11
CA SER A 196 28.44 -10.36 20.19
C SER A 196 29.51 -9.62 20.99
N ALA A 197 29.57 -8.28 20.94
CA ALA A 197 30.52 -7.51 21.74
C ALA A 197 30.16 -7.45 23.23
N ILE A 198 28.88 -7.31 23.60
CA ILE A 198 28.43 -7.39 25.00
C ILE A 198 28.56 -8.82 25.52
N ASP A 199 28.20 -9.83 24.74
CA ASP A 199 28.44 -11.23 25.12
C ASP A 199 29.93 -11.54 25.22
N THR A 200 30.79 -10.96 24.39
CA THR A 200 32.24 -11.15 24.47
C THR A 200 32.84 -10.39 25.64
N MET A 201 32.33 -9.21 26.00
CA MET A 201 32.76 -8.49 27.20
C MET A 201 32.26 -9.16 28.49
N ALA A 202 31.01 -9.64 28.51
CA ALA A 202 30.46 -10.44 29.61
C ALA A 202 31.17 -11.80 29.71
N LYS A 203 31.49 -12.45 28.58
CA LYS A 203 32.32 -13.66 28.51
C LYS A 203 33.76 -13.39 28.89
N ASN A 204 34.35 -12.22 28.64
CA ASN A 204 35.72 -11.91 29.07
C ASN A 204 35.81 -11.53 30.55
N GLN A 205 34.71 -11.03 31.16
CA GLN A 205 34.60 -10.87 32.61
C GLN A 205 34.35 -12.21 33.31
N THR A 206 33.62 -13.14 32.69
CA THR A 206 33.42 -14.48 33.22
C THR A 206 34.55 -15.44 32.88
N ALA A 207 35.29 -15.29 31.77
CA ALA A 207 36.41 -16.15 31.37
C ALA A 207 37.72 -15.87 32.14
N LYS A 208 37.70 -14.96 33.12
CA LYS A 208 38.69 -14.99 34.22
C LYS A 208 38.39 -16.09 35.25
N GLU A 209 37.26 -16.77 35.12
CA GLU A 209 36.85 -17.95 35.87
C GLU A 209 36.26 -19.00 34.91
N LEU A 210 36.99 -20.11 34.72
CA LEU A 210 36.60 -21.35 34.02
C LEU A 210 37.22 -21.51 32.62
N ASP A 211 38.37 -22.18 32.66
CA ASP A 211 38.86 -23.07 31.62
C ASP A 211 37.81 -24.10 31.17
N ALA A 212 37.98 -24.52 29.91
CA ALA A 212 37.53 -25.78 29.29
C ALA A 212 36.16 -25.80 28.55
N ASN A 213 36.26 -25.65 27.22
CA ASN A 213 36.00 -26.72 26.22
C ASN A 213 34.85 -26.54 25.18
N VAL A 214 35.22 -26.94 23.95
CA VAL A 214 34.49 -27.38 22.74
C VAL A 214 33.75 -26.38 21.82
N HIS A 215 34.24 -26.40 20.58
CA HIS A 215 33.84 -25.75 19.33
C HIS A 215 32.76 -26.54 18.57
N VAL A 216 31.70 -25.87 18.08
CA VAL A 216 30.90 -26.33 16.92
C VAL A 216 30.42 -25.13 16.09
N ARG A 217 30.61 -25.18 14.76
CA ARG A 217 30.19 -24.20 13.74
C ARG A 217 28.72 -24.40 13.31
N PRO A 218 27.98 -23.34 12.93
CA PRO A 218 26.69 -23.46 12.24
C PRO A 218 26.82 -23.36 10.69
N PRO A 219 25.84 -23.89 9.91
CA PRO A 219 25.81 -23.69 8.46
C PRO A 219 24.99 -22.44 8.05
N LEU A 220 25.39 -21.81 6.94
CA LEU A 220 24.78 -20.64 6.31
C LEU A 220 23.54 -20.99 5.45
N PRO A 221 22.54 -20.10 5.28
CA PRO A 221 21.45 -20.26 4.31
C PRO A 221 21.73 -19.56 2.96
N THR A 222 21.17 -20.15 1.91
CA THR A 222 21.40 -19.93 0.47
C THR A 222 20.69 -18.67 -0.07
N SER A 223 21.42 -17.84 -0.84
CA SER A 223 21.01 -16.48 -1.25
C SER A 223 20.21 -16.38 -2.57
N GLU A 224 19.46 -17.40 -2.99
CA GLU A 224 18.90 -17.42 -4.36
C GLU A 224 17.42 -17.01 -4.51
N LEU A 225 16.64 -16.83 -3.44
CA LEU A 225 15.21 -16.48 -3.57
C LEU A 225 14.88 -14.97 -3.66
N ILE A 226 15.83 -14.06 -3.41
CA ILE A 226 15.51 -12.64 -3.13
C ILE A 226 15.40 -11.75 -4.39
N LYS A 227 15.78 -12.23 -5.57
CA LYS A 227 15.83 -11.36 -6.76
C LYS A 227 14.48 -11.03 -7.41
N SER A 228 13.38 -11.71 -7.08
CA SER A 228 12.12 -11.55 -7.84
C SER A 228 11.11 -10.55 -7.26
N THR A 229 11.10 -10.28 -5.95
CA THR A 229 10.04 -9.49 -5.28
C THR A 229 10.28 -7.97 -5.26
N GLY A 230 11.53 -7.50 -5.27
CA GLY A 230 11.84 -6.06 -5.27
C GLY A 230 11.48 -5.30 -6.57
N SER A 231 11.13 -6.03 -7.63
CA SER A 231 10.88 -5.48 -8.97
C SER A 231 9.44 -4.98 -9.19
N THR A 232 8.45 -5.59 -8.53
CA THR A 232 7.02 -5.23 -8.68
C THR A 232 6.65 -4.02 -7.82
N VAL A 233 7.07 -4.01 -6.54
CA VAL A 233 6.78 -2.93 -5.58
C VAL A 233 7.30 -1.56 -6.05
N ARG A 234 8.51 -1.50 -6.65
CA ARG A 234 9.06 -0.27 -7.24
C ARG A 234 8.27 0.22 -8.45
N ARG A 235 7.65 -0.69 -9.22
CA ARG A 235 6.78 -0.29 -10.35
C ARG A 235 5.50 0.35 -9.81
N ASP A 236 4.96 -0.13 -8.70
CA ASP A 236 3.70 0.39 -8.15
C ASP A 236 3.90 1.70 -7.38
N ALA A 237 5.01 1.88 -6.67
CA ALA A 237 5.41 3.18 -6.11
C ALA A 237 5.57 4.25 -7.21
N ARG A 238 6.15 3.88 -8.37
CA ARG A 238 6.27 4.78 -9.53
C ARG A 238 4.94 5.06 -10.23
N LYS A 239 4.01 4.10 -10.25
CA LYS A 239 2.64 4.35 -10.72
C LYS A 239 1.92 5.32 -9.80
N LEU A 240 2.10 5.19 -8.48
CA LEU A 240 1.43 6.05 -7.51
C LEU A 240 1.95 7.50 -7.52
N THR A 241 3.26 7.70 -7.66
CA THR A 241 3.83 9.05 -7.85
C THR A 241 3.31 9.72 -9.14
N THR A 242 3.15 8.93 -10.20
CA THR A 242 2.57 9.39 -11.47
C THR A 242 1.09 9.76 -11.31
N GLN A 243 0.30 8.96 -10.58
CA GLN A 243 -1.10 9.25 -10.32
C GLN A 243 -1.31 10.45 -9.38
N SER A 244 -0.47 10.63 -8.37
CA SER A 244 -0.52 11.79 -7.47
C SER A 244 -0.28 13.09 -8.25
N MET A 245 0.73 13.10 -9.12
CA MET A 245 1.00 14.21 -10.03
C MET A 245 -0.22 14.54 -10.91
N TYR A 246 -0.92 13.53 -11.44
CA TYR A 246 -2.15 13.76 -12.20
C TYR A 246 -3.27 14.37 -11.36
N LYS A 247 -3.44 13.94 -10.10
CA LYS A 247 -4.42 14.55 -9.18
C LYS A 247 -4.08 16.00 -8.86
N GLU A 248 -2.80 16.34 -8.69
CA GLU A 248 -2.38 17.75 -8.50
C GLU A 248 -2.73 18.60 -9.73
N TRP A 249 -2.51 18.08 -10.94
CA TRP A 249 -2.89 18.79 -12.17
C TRP A 249 -4.41 18.94 -12.31
N GLN A 250 -5.19 17.92 -11.94
CA GLN A 250 -6.66 17.99 -11.94
C GLN A 250 -7.17 18.99 -10.90
N LYS A 251 -6.57 19.06 -9.71
CA LYS A 251 -6.90 20.04 -8.66
C LYS A 251 -6.61 21.46 -9.15
N ALA A 252 -5.44 21.68 -9.74
CA ALA A 252 -5.07 22.97 -10.33
C ALA A 252 -5.99 23.36 -11.49
N TYR A 253 -6.37 22.42 -12.35
CA TYR A 253 -7.33 22.64 -13.42
C TYR A 253 -8.69 23.12 -12.88
N ARG A 254 -9.23 22.44 -11.85
CA ARG A 254 -10.49 22.85 -11.21
C ARG A 254 -10.40 24.24 -10.59
N ALA A 255 -9.28 24.58 -9.95
CA ALA A 255 -9.06 25.90 -9.37
C ALA A 255 -9.03 26.99 -10.45
N VAL A 256 -8.23 26.82 -11.50
CA VAL A 256 -8.09 27.81 -12.58
C VAL A 256 -9.38 27.92 -13.40
N ALA A 257 -10.09 26.80 -13.63
CA ALA A 257 -11.38 26.80 -14.33
C ALA A 257 -12.50 27.50 -13.54
N LYS A 258 -12.44 27.44 -12.19
CA LYS A 258 -13.36 28.17 -11.31
C LYS A 258 -13.11 29.68 -11.36
N GLU A 259 -11.85 30.10 -11.37
CA GLU A 259 -11.47 31.52 -11.42
C GLU A 259 -11.70 32.14 -12.79
N ARG A 260 -11.47 31.37 -13.86
CA ARG A 260 -11.62 31.82 -15.24
C ARG A 260 -12.41 30.80 -16.05
N PRO A 261 -13.75 30.78 -15.93
CA PRO A 261 -14.60 29.93 -16.75
C PRO A 261 -14.53 30.36 -18.24
N ALA A 262 -14.76 29.42 -19.15
CA ALA A 262 -14.77 29.61 -20.61
C ALA A 262 -13.42 29.79 -21.35
N MET A 263 -12.30 29.39 -20.75
CA MET A 263 -11.03 29.29 -21.48
C MET A 263 -10.86 27.92 -22.15
N SER A 264 -10.00 27.83 -23.16
CA SER A 264 -9.73 26.55 -23.85
C SER A 264 -8.83 25.63 -23.01
N ASP A 265 -8.95 24.32 -23.23
CA ASP A 265 -8.08 23.33 -22.56
C ASP A 265 -6.58 23.59 -22.79
N VAL A 266 -6.22 24.06 -23.99
CA VAL A 266 -4.85 24.45 -24.33
C VAL A 266 -4.39 25.62 -23.47
N TRP A 267 -5.30 26.54 -23.14
CA TRP A 267 -4.99 27.66 -22.27
C TRP A 267 -4.77 27.20 -20.83
N TYR A 268 -5.65 26.34 -20.29
CA TYR A 268 -5.49 25.82 -18.93
C TYR A 268 -4.21 25.01 -18.76
N SER A 269 -3.88 24.13 -19.72
CA SER A 269 -2.67 23.32 -19.63
C SER A 269 -1.39 24.15 -19.69
N ARG A 270 -1.37 25.24 -20.48
CA ARG A 270 -0.27 26.21 -20.51
C ARG A 270 -0.13 27.00 -19.21
N GLN A 271 -1.22 27.25 -18.48
CA GLN A 271 -1.13 27.90 -17.17
C GLN A 271 -0.60 26.93 -16.12
N ILE A 272 -1.08 25.68 -16.10
CA ILE A 272 -0.62 24.65 -15.16
C ILE A 272 0.86 24.33 -15.40
N ALA A 273 1.32 24.29 -16.65
CA ALA A 273 2.72 24.06 -17.02
C ALA A 273 3.70 25.11 -16.45
N LYS A 274 3.23 26.30 -16.09
CA LYS A 274 4.05 27.37 -15.47
C LYS A 274 4.17 27.24 -13.96
N LEU A 275 3.37 26.37 -13.33
CA LEU A 275 3.36 26.19 -11.88
C LEU A 275 4.43 25.16 -11.46
N PRO A 276 4.97 25.25 -10.23
CA PRO A 276 5.95 24.27 -9.72
C PRO A 276 5.45 22.82 -9.73
N ILE A 277 4.13 22.61 -9.64
CA ILE A 277 3.46 21.29 -9.70
C ILE A 277 3.63 20.60 -11.08
N ALA A 278 4.05 21.32 -12.12
CA ALA A 278 4.28 20.75 -13.44
C ALA A 278 5.51 19.83 -13.49
N LYS A 279 6.45 19.94 -12.54
CA LYS A 279 7.71 19.14 -12.49
C LYS A 279 8.42 19.07 -13.86
N ASN A 280 8.53 20.21 -14.55
CA ASN A 280 9.11 20.37 -15.89
C ASN A 280 8.41 19.57 -17.02
N ARG A 281 7.14 19.20 -16.86
CA ARG A 281 6.33 18.57 -17.92
C ARG A 281 5.74 19.59 -18.87
N ASP A 282 5.61 19.21 -20.13
CA ASP A 282 5.07 20.05 -21.17
C ASP A 282 3.54 20.23 -21.04
N ALA A 283 3.05 21.33 -21.60
CA ALA A 283 1.63 21.65 -21.58
C ALA A 283 0.77 20.62 -22.32
N GLU A 284 1.36 19.84 -23.23
CA GLU A 284 0.65 18.79 -23.98
C GLU A 284 0.43 17.54 -23.12
N THR A 285 1.45 17.07 -22.38
CA THR A 285 1.28 15.99 -21.40
C THR A 285 0.28 16.36 -20.31
N ILE A 286 0.35 17.60 -19.81
CA ILE A 286 -0.59 18.08 -18.78
C ILE A 286 -2.03 18.10 -19.33
N ARG A 287 -2.22 18.58 -20.57
CA ARG A 287 -3.54 18.61 -21.21
C ARG A 287 -4.20 17.23 -21.27
N LYS A 288 -3.41 16.18 -21.48
CA LYS A 288 -3.89 14.79 -21.58
C LYS A 288 -4.44 14.25 -20.26
N TYR A 289 -3.91 14.70 -19.11
CA TYR A 289 -4.21 14.11 -17.80
C TYR A 289 -4.85 15.09 -16.79
N MET A 290 -5.02 16.37 -17.14
CA MET A 290 -5.62 17.38 -16.25
C MET A 290 -7.15 17.27 -16.10
N LYS A 291 -7.81 16.51 -16.96
CA LYS A 291 -9.25 16.21 -16.84
C LYS A 291 -9.41 14.82 -16.19
N PRO A 292 -10.38 14.66 -15.27
CA PRO A 292 -10.73 13.35 -14.71
C PRO A 292 -11.34 12.43 -15.76
#